data_AF-A0A7K9GAP2-F1
#
_entry.id   AF-A0A7K9GAP2-F1
#
_cell.length_a   1.000
_cell.length_b   1.000
_cell.length_c   1.000
_cell.angle_alpha   90.00
_cell.angle_beta   90.00
_cell.angle_gamma   90.00
#
_symmetry.space_group_name_H-M   'P 1'
#
loop_
_entity.id
_entity.type
_entity.pdbx_description
1 polymer ?
#
loop_
_entity_poly.entity_id
_entity_poly.type
_entity_poly.pdbx_seq_one_letter_code
_entity_poly.pdbx_strand_id
1 'polypeptide(L)'
;MRAPGPCAECGAGAAARYRCPRCGTAYCSVPCCRTHRERCAPGARREKEVAGRGSPPAPAGSPGAPEDVLGEEEEQDRVPPQKLQLLGESAELRDLLRNPHLRQLLLALEQARDKSSLLRRLMQEPLFLEFADCCLGIVEPPEEKENVLPE
;
A
#
# COMPACT_ATOMS: atom_id res chain seq x y z
N MET A 1 -5.01 -34.90 -9.50
CA MET A 1 -3.68 -34.58 -10.06
C MET A 1 -3.84 -33.60 -11.23
N ARG A 2 -3.52 -32.31 -11.05
CA ARG A 2 -3.62 -31.30 -12.14
C ARG A 2 -2.36 -31.39 -13.00
N ALA A 3 -2.54 -31.58 -14.31
CA ALA A 3 -1.44 -31.63 -15.27
C ALA A 3 -0.57 -30.35 -15.21
N PRO A 4 0.77 -30.46 -15.30
CA PRO A 4 1.65 -29.31 -15.39
C PRO A 4 1.36 -28.57 -16.71
N GLY A 5 0.90 -27.31 -16.60
CA GLY A 5 0.64 -26.47 -17.76
C GLY A 5 1.92 -26.08 -18.51
N PRO A 6 1.79 -25.56 -19.75
CA PRO A 6 2.93 -25.07 -20.52
C PRO A 6 3.59 -23.88 -19.82
N CYS A 7 4.88 -23.69 -20.07
CA CYS A 7 5.62 -22.53 -19.59
C CYS A 7 5.03 -21.24 -20.18
N ALA A 8 4.68 -20.26 -19.35
CA ALA A 8 4.08 -19.01 -19.82
C ALA A 8 5.03 -18.09 -20.61
N GLU A 9 6.34 -18.29 -20.46
CA GLU A 9 7.36 -17.39 -21.02
C GLU A 9 7.86 -17.86 -22.38
N CYS A 10 8.13 -19.16 -22.53
CA CYS A 10 8.64 -19.74 -23.78
C CYS A 10 7.59 -20.54 -24.55
N GLY A 11 6.37 -20.70 -24.00
CA GLY A 11 5.31 -21.51 -24.59
C GLY A 11 5.63 -23.00 -24.69
N ALA A 12 6.80 -23.44 -24.21
CA ALA A 12 7.23 -24.81 -24.34
C ALA A 12 6.28 -25.72 -23.54
N GLY A 13 5.82 -26.79 -24.20
CA GLY A 13 5.07 -27.89 -23.58
C GLY A 13 5.89 -28.73 -22.58
N ALA A 14 7.10 -28.27 -22.23
CA ALA A 14 7.85 -28.81 -21.11
C ALA A 14 7.03 -28.59 -19.83
N ALA A 15 6.72 -29.68 -19.13
CA ALA A 15 6.00 -29.66 -17.87
C ALA A 15 6.59 -28.59 -16.94
N ALA A 16 5.86 -27.48 -16.74
CA ALA A 16 6.32 -26.41 -15.90
C ALA A 16 6.56 -26.95 -14.47
N ARG A 17 7.84 -27.09 -14.11
CA ARG A 17 8.29 -27.69 -12.85
C ARG A 17 8.19 -26.72 -11.67
N TYR A 18 8.04 -25.43 -11.96
CA TYR A 18 8.12 -24.37 -10.97
C TYR A 18 6.99 -23.36 -11.18
N ARG A 19 6.62 -22.65 -10.11
CA ARG A 19 5.57 -21.63 -10.13
C ARG A 19 6.03 -20.38 -9.40
N CYS A 20 5.61 -19.23 -9.90
CA CYS A 20 5.88 -17.95 -9.27
C CYS A 20 4.98 -17.78 -8.04
N PRO A 21 5.51 -17.48 -6.84
CA PRO A 21 4.70 -17.27 -5.64
C PRO A 21 3.87 -15.98 -5.69
N ARG A 22 4.22 -15.03 -6.57
CA ARG A 22 3.54 -13.72 -6.69
C ARG A 22 2.26 -13.76 -7.53
N CYS A 23 2.22 -14.57 -8.59
CA CYS A 23 1.11 -14.59 -9.54
C CYS A 23 0.64 -16.02 -9.93
N GLY A 24 1.29 -17.06 -9.40
CA GLY A 24 0.96 -18.46 -9.70
C GLY A 24 1.33 -18.95 -11.10
N THR A 25 2.00 -18.12 -11.91
CA THR A 25 2.41 -18.45 -13.28
C THR A 25 3.43 -19.59 -13.28
N ALA A 26 3.22 -20.57 -14.17
CA ALA A 26 4.05 -21.76 -14.27
C ALA A 26 5.19 -21.56 -15.29
N TYR A 27 6.39 -22.01 -14.95
CA TYR A 27 7.58 -21.89 -15.80
C TYR A 27 8.44 -23.17 -15.77
N CYS A 28 9.22 -23.37 -16.83
CA CYS A 28 10.04 -24.58 -16.99
C CYS A 28 11.44 -24.47 -16.38
N SER A 29 12.01 -23.27 -16.24
CA SER A 29 13.40 -23.08 -15.82
C SER A 29 13.68 -21.71 -15.20
N VAL A 30 14.83 -21.57 -14.54
CA VAL A 30 15.33 -20.31 -13.95
C VAL A 30 15.36 -19.12 -14.93
N PRO A 31 15.82 -19.26 -16.20
CA PRO A 31 15.78 -18.14 -17.14
C PRO A 31 14.34 -17.65 -17.41
N CYS A 32 13.37 -18.55 -17.57
CA CYS A 32 11.96 -18.15 -17.69
C CYS A 32 11.47 -17.44 -16.42
N CYS A 33 11.90 -17.86 -15.23
CA CYS A 33 11.57 -17.15 -13.99
C CYS A 33 12.10 -15.71 -13.97
N ARG A 34 13.31 -15.48 -14.48
CA ARG A 34 13.88 -14.13 -14.56
C ARG A 34 13.09 -13.24 -15.50
N THR A 35 12.84 -13.69 -16.72
CA THR A 35 12.02 -12.97 -17.71
C THR A 35 10.61 -12.67 -17.17
N HIS A 36 10.02 -13.65 -16.49
CA HIS A 36 8.73 -13.49 -15.84
C HIS A 36 8.76 -12.40 -14.76
N ARG A 37 9.79 -12.41 -13.89
CA ARG A 37 9.91 -11.48 -12.75
C ARG A 37 9.98 -10.02 -13.18
N GLU A 38 10.60 -9.71 -14.32
CA GLU A 38 10.68 -8.35 -14.85
C GLU A 38 9.30 -7.77 -15.20
N ARG A 39 8.32 -8.64 -15.48
CA ARG A 39 6.94 -8.27 -15.84
C ARG A 39 5.92 -8.66 -14.77
N CYS A 40 6.39 -9.26 -13.67
CA CYS A 40 5.54 -9.79 -12.61
C CYS A 40 5.12 -8.64 -11.68
N ALA A 41 3.98 -8.00 -11.97
CA ALA A 41 3.41 -7.00 -11.08
C ALA A 41 2.83 -7.64 -9.81
N PRO A 42 3.00 -7.03 -8.63
CA PRO A 42 2.29 -7.44 -7.42
C PRO A 42 0.81 -7.05 -7.58
N GLY A 43 -0.06 -8.01 -7.88
CA GLY A 43 -1.50 -7.69 -7.94
C GLY A 43 -2.44 -8.66 -8.65
N ALA A 44 -1.97 -9.74 -9.30
CA ALA A 44 -2.89 -10.68 -9.95
C ALA A 44 -3.20 -11.88 -9.04
N ARG A 45 -3.93 -11.66 -7.95
CA ARG A 45 -4.70 -12.74 -7.30
C ARG A 45 -5.76 -13.16 -8.31
N ARG A 46 -5.49 -14.26 -9.02
CA ARG A 46 -6.42 -14.80 -10.01
C ARG A 46 -7.64 -15.36 -9.28
N GLU A 47 -8.70 -14.56 -9.18
CA GLU A 47 -10.06 -15.07 -9.05
C GLU A 47 -10.28 -16.09 -10.18
N LYS A 48 -10.50 -17.32 -9.77
CA LYS A 48 -10.94 -18.39 -10.66
C LYS A 48 -12.15 -19.05 -10.01
N GLU A 49 -13.25 -18.31 -10.01
CA GLU A 49 -14.60 -18.88 -10.13
C GLU A 49 -14.74 -19.40 -11.59
N VAL A 50 -15.42 -20.47 -11.94
CA VAL A 50 -16.37 -21.34 -11.23
C VAL A 50 -16.43 -22.69 -11.97
N ALA A 51 -16.89 -23.73 -11.26
CA ALA A 51 -17.83 -24.79 -11.71
C ALA A 51 -17.39 -26.21 -11.30
N GLY A 52 -18.15 -26.83 -10.38
CA GLY A 52 -18.20 -28.30 -10.33
C GLY A 52 -18.57 -28.99 -9.02
N ARG A 53 -19.80 -28.77 -8.52
CA ARG A 53 -20.67 -29.72 -7.79
C ARG A 53 -20.21 -30.32 -6.43
N GLY A 54 -21.07 -30.17 -5.42
CA GLY A 54 -21.35 -31.25 -4.45
C GLY A 54 -21.53 -30.88 -2.96
N SER A 55 -22.73 -30.41 -2.60
CA SER A 55 -23.41 -30.44 -1.28
C SER A 55 -22.80 -29.79 0.00
N PRO A 56 -23.66 -29.24 0.91
CA PRO A 56 -23.27 -28.61 2.17
C PRO A 56 -23.19 -29.64 3.33
N PRO A 57 -22.51 -29.32 4.46
CA PRO A 57 -23.28 -28.82 5.61
C PRO A 57 -22.57 -27.79 6.52
N ALA A 58 -23.43 -26.92 7.07
CA ALA A 58 -23.44 -26.29 8.39
C ALA A 58 -22.39 -25.20 8.77
N PRO A 59 -22.85 -24.12 9.46
CA PRO A 59 -22.04 -22.95 9.78
C PRO A 59 -21.39 -23.08 11.16
N ALA A 60 -20.10 -22.81 11.24
CA ALA A 60 -19.42 -22.58 12.51
C ALA A 60 -18.43 -21.41 12.36
N GLY A 61 -18.65 -20.37 13.17
CA GLY A 61 -17.57 -19.66 13.83
C GLY A 61 -16.81 -18.62 13.04
N SER A 62 -17.35 -17.40 13.07
CA SER A 62 -16.65 -16.12 13.17
C SER A 62 -15.81 -15.59 11.99
N PRO A 63 -15.83 -14.25 11.79
CA PRO A 63 -15.17 -13.58 10.69
C PRO A 63 -13.70 -13.35 11.04
N GLY A 64 -12.81 -14.14 10.45
CA GLY A 64 -11.40 -13.78 10.37
C GLY A 64 -11.25 -12.60 9.42
N ALA A 65 -11.30 -11.38 9.97
CA ALA A 65 -10.72 -10.22 9.32
C ALA A 65 -9.26 -10.57 8.95
N PRO A 66 -8.75 -10.15 7.78
CA PRO A 66 -7.32 -10.24 7.54
C PRO A 66 -6.64 -9.33 8.56
N GLU A 67 -6.01 -9.94 9.55
CA GLU A 67 -5.06 -9.28 10.44
C GLU A 67 -4.04 -8.58 9.55
N ASP A 68 -4.14 -7.27 9.52
CA ASP A 68 -3.24 -6.32 8.91
C ASP A 68 -1.93 -6.40 9.72
N VAL A 69 -1.09 -7.40 9.42
CA VAL A 69 0.29 -7.44 9.92
C VAL A 69 1.07 -6.40 9.12
N LEU A 70 0.77 -5.12 9.38
CA LEU A 70 1.76 -4.06 9.22
C LEU A 70 2.75 -4.24 10.37
N GLY A 71 4.04 -4.06 10.08
CA GLY A 71 5.05 -4.15 11.12
C GLY A 71 4.71 -3.15 12.24
N GLU A 72 4.96 -3.54 13.48
CA GLU A 72 4.89 -2.72 14.69
C GLU A 72 5.57 -1.33 14.55
N GLU A 73 6.48 -1.15 13.58
CA GLU A 73 7.11 0.11 13.19
C GLU A 73 6.24 1.02 12.29
N GLU A 74 5.44 0.46 11.37
CA GLU A 74 4.52 1.26 10.51
C GLU A 74 3.34 1.83 11.32
N GLU A 75 2.96 1.17 12.41
CA GLU A 75 1.89 1.64 13.29
C GLU A 75 2.29 2.87 14.11
N GLN A 76 3.60 3.05 14.37
CA GLN A 76 4.14 4.20 15.11
C GLN A 76 4.20 5.48 14.27
N ASP A 77 4.49 5.35 12.97
CA ASP A 77 4.56 6.50 12.05
C ASP A 77 3.15 6.97 11.61
N ARG A 78 2.12 6.16 11.90
CA ARG A 78 0.74 6.45 11.51
C ARG A 78 0.11 7.46 12.48
N VAL A 79 -0.31 8.61 11.94
CA VAL A 79 -1.02 9.62 12.71
C VAL A 79 -2.38 9.08 13.19
N PRO A 80 -2.69 9.10 14.50
CA PRO A 80 -3.95 8.60 15.03
C PRO A 80 -5.14 9.49 14.59
N PRO A 81 -6.34 8.91 14.44
CA PRO A 81 -7.50 9.60 13.90
C PRO A 81 -7.94 10.80 14.74
N GLN A 82 -7.71 10.79 16.06
CA GLN A 82 -8.01 11.96 16.91
C GLN A 82 -7.15 13.17 16.52
N LYS A 83 -5.85 12.97 16.25
CA LYS A 83 -4.95 14.05 15.80
C LYS A 83 -5.29 14.53 14.39
N LEU A 84 -5.77 13.64 13.53
CA LEU A 84 -6.25 14.02 12.19
C LEU A 84 -7.49 14.91 12.23
N GLN A 85 -8.34 14.81 13.26
CA GLN A 85 -9.50 15.70 13.42
C GLN A 85 -9.06 17.14 13.76
N LEU A 86 -7.98 17.30 14.55
CA LEU A 86 -7.42 18.61 14.91
C LEU A 86 -6.98 19.41 13.67
N LEU A 87 -6.50 18.72 12.63
CA LEU A 87 -6.16 19.35 11.34
C LEU A 87 -7.35 20.08 10.73
N GLY A 88 -8.58 19.56 10.92
CA GLY A 88 -9.81 20.17 10.40
C GLY A 88 -10.32 21.37 11.19
N GLU A 89 -9.84 21.57 12.41
CA GLU A 89 -10.17 22.69 13.29
C GLU A 89 -9.23 23.88 13.08
N SER A 90 -8.01 23.65 12.56
CA SER A 90 -7.06 24.70 12.24
C SER A 90 -7.55 25.60 11.10
N ALA A 91 -7.75 26.88 11.39
CA ALA A 91 -8.12 27.88 10.39
C ALA A 91 -7.02 28.09 9.34
N GLU A 92 -5.76 28.06 9.75
CA GLU A 92 -4.61 28.27 8.86
C GLU A 92 -4.49 27.15 7.82
N LEU A 93 -4.65 25.89 8.26
CA LEU A 93 -4.63 24.73 7.38
C LEU A 93 -5.82 24.76 6.40
N ARG A 94 -6.99 25.18 6.87
CA ARG A 94 -8.18 25.35 6.01
C ARG A 94 -7.98 26.45 4.96
N ASP A 95 -7.33 27.55 5.30
CA ASP A 95 -7.02 28.62 4.36
C ASP A 95 -5.99 28.16 3.31
N LEU A 96 -4.96 27.41 3.71
CA LEU A 96 -4.04 26.76 2.76
C LEU A 96 -4.78 25.83 1.79
N LEU A 97 -5.73 25.02 2.29
CA LEU A 97 -6.56 24.12 1.47
C LEU A 97 -7.55 24.84 0.55
N ARG A 98 -7.82 26.14 0.73
CA ARG A 98 -8.62 26.91 -0.24
C ARG A 98 -7.91 27.05 -1.59
N ASN A 99 -6.58 26.90 -1.61
CA ASN A 99 -5.81 26.95 -2.85
C ASN A 99 -6.10 25.73 -3.73
N PRO A 100 -6.64 25.93 -4.95
CA PRO A 100 -6.97 24.82 -5.84
C PRO A 100 -5.73 24.04 -6.29
N HIS A 101 -4.60 24.72 -6.41
CA HIS A 101 -3.33 24.10 -6.79
C HIS A 101 -2.87 23.09 -5.74
N LEU A 102 -2.90 23.45 -4.46
CA LEU A 102 -2.53 22.54 -3.38
C LEU A 102 -3.41 21.28 -3.36
N ARG A 103 -4.72 21.44 -3.55
CA ARG A 103 -5.64 20.30 -3.65
C ARG A 103 -5.30 19.39 -4.83
N GLN A 104 -4.88 19.94 -5.97
CA GLN A 104 -4.43 19.15 -7.11
C GLN A 104 -3.15 18.39 -6.81
N LEU A 105 -2.18 19.01 -6.10
CA LEU A 105 -0.96 18.34 -5.68
C LEU A 105 -1.25 17.15 -4.77
N LEU A 106 -2.16 17.32 -3.80
CA LEU A 106 -2.59 16.25 -2.90
C LEU A 106 -3.29 15.11 -3.64
N LEU A 107 -4.22 15.42 -4.55
CA LEU A 107 -4.90 14.42 -5.38
C LEU A 107 -3.94 13.68 -6.32
N ALA A 108 -2.95 14.39 -6.87
CA ALA A 108 -1.91 13.78 -7.70
C ALA A 108 -1.06 12.81 -6.88
N LEU A 109 -0.73 13.15 -5.63
CA LEU A 109 -0.02 12.27 -4.72
C LEU A 109 -0.79 10.99 -4.41
N GLU A 110 -2.09 11.13 -4.13
CA GLU A 110 -2.96 9.99 -3.84
C GLU A 110 -3.06 9.01 -5.02
N GLN A 111 -3.17 9.54 -6.24
CA GLN A 111 -3.35 8.75 -7.47
C GLN A 111 -2.03 8.23 -8.08
N ALA A 112 -0.88 8.71 -7.62
CA ALA A 112 0.41 8.34 -8.20
C ALA A 112 0.79 6.89 -7.91
N ARG A 113 1.34 6.23 -8.94
CA ARG A 113 1.94 4.89 -8.80
C ARG A 113 3.20 4.91 -7.94
N ASP A 114 4.01 5.96 -8.08
CA ASP A 114 5.27 6.16 -7.36
C ASP A 114 5.15 7.33 -6.37
N LYS A 115 4.49 7.08 -5.24
CA LYS A 115 4.25 8.10 -4.19
C LYS A 115 5.54 8.70 -3.65
N SER A 116 6.58 7.89 -3.43
CA SER A 116 7.86 8.33 -2.85
C SER A 116 8.58 9.34 -3.74
N SER A 117 8.61 9.08 -5.05
CA SER A 117 9.24 9.97 -6.04
C SER A 117 8.45 11.26 -6.21
N LEU A 118 7.11 11.17 -6.23
CA LEU A 118 6.26 12.34 -6.34
C LEU A 118 6.32 13.20 -5.08
N LEU A 119 6.30 12.59 -3.89
CA LEU A 119 6.45 13.29 -2.62
C LEU A 119 7.73 14.12 -2.59
N ARG A 120 8.87 13.57 -3.01
CA ARG A 120 10.14 14.31 -3.14
C ARG A 120 10.05 15.51 -4.07
N ARG A 121 9.20 15.44 -5.09
CA ARG A 121 8.95 16.57 -6.00
C ARG A 121 8.04 17.60 -5.37
N LEU A 122 6.98 17.16 -4.68
CA LEU A 122 6.08 18.05 -3.95
C LEU A 122 6.80 18.80 -2.83
N MET A 123 7.78 18.17 -2.17
CA MET A 123 8.61 18.82 -1.16
C MET A 123 9.50 19.95 -1.72
N GLN A 124 9.55 20.14 -3.04
CA GLN A 124 10.21 21.30 -3.66
C GLN A 124 9.24 22.46 -3.91
N GLU A 125 7.93 22.21 -3.82
CA GLU A 125 6.91 23.24 -3.96
C GLU A 125 6.71 23.96 -2.61
N PRO A 126 6.93 25.29 -2.53
CA PRO A 126 6.84 26.03 -1.27
C PRO A 126 5.45 25.92 -0.65
N LEU A 127 4.41 25.87 -1.47
CA LEU A 127 3.02 25.74 -1.03
C LEU A 127 2.74 24.39 -0.34
N PHE A 128 3.37 23.31 -0.82
CA PHE A 128 3.25 21.99 -0.21
C PHE A 128 4.07 21.89 1.08
N LEU A 129 5.23 22.53 1.12
CA LEU A 129 6.04 22.66 2.35
C LEU A 129 5.27 23.37 3.45
N GLU A 130 4.70 24.56 3.18
CA GLU A 130 3.91 25.30 4.16
C GLU A 130 2.74 24.47 4.70
N PHE A 131 2.07 23.72 3.82
CA PHE A 131 1.02 22.79 4.24
C PHE A 131 1.55 21.65 5.12
N ALA A 132 2.67 21.04 4.77
CA ALA A 132 3.28 19.97 5.55
C ALA A 132 3.71 20.49 6.93
N ASP A 133 4.37 21.64 7.00
CA ASP A 133 4.77 22.28 8.25
C ASP A 133 3.58 22.59 9.16
N CYS A 134 2.48 23.12 8.60
CA CYS A 134 1.24 23.32 9.35
C CYS A 134 0.65 22.01 9.86
N CYS A 135 0.67 20.93 9.06
CA CYS A 135 0.18 19.63 9.50
C CYS A 135 1.05 19.09 10.65
N LEU A 136 2.37 19.10 10.48
CA LEU A 136 3.34 18.61 11.45
C LEU A 136 3.25 19.37 12.77
N GLY A 137 3.12 20.70 12.75
CA GLY A 137 2.94 21.48 13.98
C GLY A 137 1.67 21.14 14.78
N ILE A 138 0.65 20.56 14.14
CA ILE A 138 -0.59 20.12 14.80
C ILE A 138 -0.48 18.67 15.30
N VAL A 139 0.14 17.77 14.51
CA VAL A 139 0.23 16.34 14.86
C VAL A 139 1.38 16.03 15.80
N GLU A 140 2.46 16.80 15.69
CA GLU A 140 3.65 16.81 16.52
C GLU A 140 3.76 18.20 17.15
N PRO A 141 2.91 18.51 18.16
CA PRO A 141 3.12 19.72 18.93
C PRO A 141 4.55 19.69 19.47
N PRO A 142 5.31 20.79 19.39
CA PRO A 142 6.64 20.83 19.96
C PRO A 142 6.48 20.47 21.43
N GLU A 143 7.02 19.31 21.83
CA GLU A 143 7.12 18.99 23.24
C GLU A 143 7.86 20.16 23.88
N GLU A 144 7.14 21.00 24.64
CA GLU A 144 7.79 21.70 25.73
C GLU A 144 8.59 20.63 26.45
N LYS A 145 9.89 20.88 26.59
CA LYS A 145 10.83 20.02 27.31
C LYS A 145 10.29 19.73 28.72
N GLU A 146 9.39 18.77 28.88
CA GLU A 146 9.06 18.17 30.16
C GLU A 146 9.90 16.90 30.28
N ASN A 147 11.21 17.11 30.28
CA ASN A 147 12.09 16.31 31.09
C ASN A 147 12.71 17.26 32.12
N VAL A 148 11.84 17.85 32.95
CA VAL A 148 12.24 18.21 34.30
C VAL A 148 12.50 16.88 34.99
N LEU A 149 13.76 16.46 34.95
CA LEU A 149 14.30 15.38 35.74
C LEU A 149 13.96 15.67 37.23
N PRO A 150 13.12 14.87 37.90
CA PRO A 150 13.00 14.95 39.35
C PRO A 150 14.16 14.15 39.98
N GLU A 151 14.95 14.87 40.78
CA GLU A 151 16.02 14.47 41.73
C GLU A 151 17.21 13.61 41.26
#